data_AF-A0A670YC36-F1
#
_entry.id   AF-A0A670YC36-F1
#
_cell.length_a   1.000
_cell.length_b   1.000
_cell.length_c   1.000
_cell.angle_alpha   90.00
_cell.angle_beta   90.00
_cell.angle_gamma   90.00
#
_symmetry.space_group_name_H-M   'P 1'
#
loop_
_entity.id
_entity.type
_entity.pdbx_description
1 polymer ?
#
loop_
_entity_poly.entity_id
_entity_poly.type
_entity_poly.pdbx_seq_one_letter_code
_entity_poly.pdbx_strand_id
1 'polypeptide(L)'
;MLGIDLNLGETPDQERQRRLSKNIPICNENISPPLHACFIGEGDAKKLQHECNMTQKLKLENSWPDVYRLDLEHKFHCTRSLTYNHKVHLQHEDTATQLHSRLEANYGKHWDEANNMRKLIISQMFKNHSQATLRSYFMEFMIQVPEKNLDYRTRLQHSRSFHPSLESNTSFKVHYNNRILFIADLQWKNVSGRLLKKWEGTFNMDTPWLYLYVTHKFHQFQQSAFFTTVELTVGKAFVVKGLILELYCKDHDIEKEGRIELRTSTTTYLRASTINRFTEGFLHSQNEIMSSWSQLIKHEVLLENNQHTKFLHFRLTSAKKEFNLTASYCHLEAPRKSNISTSVVWIDHKNPPLVLQFEAQLEEVKKEKMFYQKRGTLLLRYLGSLLVSIRIYSTDG
;
A
#
# COMPACT_ATOMS: atom_id res chain seq x y z
N MET A 1 -7.08 3.59 -10.31
CA MET A 1 -6.45 3.35 -8.98
C MET A 1 -5.58 2.12 -9.13
N LEU A 2 -4.28 2.28 -8.89
CA LEU A 2 -3.23 1.30 -9.17
C LEU A 2 -3.59 -0.07 -8.58
N GLY A 3 -3.91 -1.03 -9.45
CA GLY A 3 -3.79 -2.43 -9.10
C GLY A 3 -2.31 -2.67 -8.85
N ILE A 4 -1.95 -2.97 -7.61
CA ILE A 4 -0.64 -3.54 -7.32
C ILE A 4 -0.72 -4.97 -7.85
N ASP A 5 -0.53 -5.13 -9.15
CA ASP A 5 -0.04 -6.38 -9.69
C ASP A 5 1.34 -6.57 -9.09
N LEU A 6 1.42 -7.42 -8.06
CA LEU A 6 2.65 -8.14 -7.78
C LEU A 6 2.87 -9.10 -8.95
N ASN A 7 3.24 -8.52 -10.10
CA ASN A 7 3.95 -9.20 -11.15
C ASN A 7 5.29 -9.61 -10.53
N LEU A 8 5.28 -10.75 -9.84
CA LEU A 8 6.45 -11.63 -9.80
C LEU A 8 6.69 -12.01 -11.25
N GLY A 9 7.54 -11.20 -11.89
CA GLY A 9 7.82 -11.26 -13.32
C GLY A 9 8.11 -12.68 -13.75
N GLU A 10 7.68 -12.97 -14.97
CA GLU A 10 8.17 -14.10 -15.75
C GLU A 10 9.70 -14.16 -15.63
N THR A 11 10.16 -15.36 -15.25
CA THR A 11 11.49 -15.93 -15.43
C THR A 11 12.61 -14.98 -15.86
N PRO A 12 13.59 -14.70 -14.98
CA PRO A 12 14.96 -14.56 -15.45
C PRO A 12 15.50 -15.95 -15.76
N ASP A 13 15.91 -16.13 -17.01
CA ASP A 13 16.69 -17.26 -17.52
C ASP A 13 17.62 -17.90 -16.48
N GLN A 14 17.64 -19.24 -16.52
CA GLN A 14 18.63 -20.13 -15.86
C GLN A 14 20.11 -19.77 -16.17
N GLU A 15 20.36 -18.71 -16.94
CA GLU A 15 21.67 -18.16 -17.31
C GLU A 15 22.23 -17.15 -16.28
N ARG A 16 21.40 -16.55 -15.40
CA ARG A 16 21.86 -15.46 -14.50
C ARG A 16 22.30 -15.93 -13.11
N GLN A 17 21.76 -17.04 -12.59
CA GLN A 17 22.34 -17.73 -11.42
C GLN A 17 23.66 -18.45 -11.75
N ARG A 18 23.92 -18.71 -13.04
CA ARG A 18 25.19 -19.27 -13.55
C ARG A 18 26.41 -18.34 -13.41
N ARG A 19 26.24 -17.05 -13.10
CA ARG A 19 27.35 -16.07 -13.01
C ARG A 19 27.82 -15.73 -11.60
N LEU A 20 27.13 -16.17 -10.54
CA LEU A 20 27.58 -15.98 -9.15
C LEU A 20 28.24 -17.22 -8.54
N SER A 21 28.28 -18.34 -9.28
CA SER A 21 29.01 -19.57 -8.93
C SER A 21 30.34 -19.74 -9.66
N LYS A 22 30.72 -18.82 -10.56
CA LYS A 22 32.03 -18.81 -11.23
C LYS A 22 32.98 -17.86 -10.52
N ASN A 23 33.49 -18.32 -9.37
CA ASN A 23 34.81 -18.00 -8.80
C ASN A 23 34.91 -18.67 -7.43
N ILE A 24 34.79 -19.99 -7.43
CA ILE A 24 35.36 -20.82 -6.37
C ILE A 24 36.48 -21.58 -7.09
N PRO A 25 37.75 -21.46 -6.67
CA PRO A 25 38.82 -22.23 -7.28
C PRO A 25 38.52 -23.72 -7.05
N ILE A 26 38.24 -24.42 -8.13
CA ILE A 26 38.14 -25.88 -8.16
C ILE A 26 39.58 -26.39 -8.11
N CYS A 27 40.00 -26.90 -6.96
CA CYS A 27 41.13 -27.82 -6.91
C CYS A 27 40.69 -29.11 -7.61
N ASN A 28 41.11 -29.25 -8.87
CA ASN A 28 41.00 -30.50 -9.61
C ASN A 28 41.92 -31.53 -8.95
N GLU A 29 41.38 -32.51 -8.23
CA GLU A 29 42.09 -33.73 -7.86
C GLU A 29 41.61 -34.88 -8.74
N ASN A 30 42.21 -34.98 -9.93
CA ASN A 30 42.58 -36.28 -10.45
C ASN A 30 44.11 -36.30 -10.44
N ILE A 31 44.67 -37.29 -9.73
CA ILE A 31 46.08 -37.66 -9.53
C ILE A 31 46.62 -37.37 -8.11
N SER A 32 46.71 -38.46 -7.32
CA SER A 32 47.67 -38.75 -6.21
C SER A 32 47.32 -38.29 -4.77
N PRO A 33 47.85 -38.99 -3.72
CA PRO A 33 47.11 -39.38 -2.50
C PRO A 33 47.28 -38.38 -1.32
N PRO A 34 46.79 -38.66 -0.08
CA PRO A 34 46.30 -37.63 0.84
C PRO A 34 47.43 -36.69 1.30
N LEU A 35 47.23 -35.38 1.11
CA LEU A 35 48.07 -34.35 1.70
C LEU A 35 47.77 -34.23 3.20
N HIS A 36 48.41 -35.09 3.99
CA HIS A 36 48.74 -34.78 5.38
C HIS A 36 49.74 -33.61 5.39
N ALA A 37 49.25 -32.37 5.45
CA ALA A 37 50.09 -31.21 5.72
C ALA A 37 50.38 -31.12 7.24
N CYS A 38 51.29 -31.96 7.73
CA CYS A 38 51.97 -31.72 9.01
C CYS A 38 53.10 -30.70 8.77
N PHE A 39 52.97 -29.49 9.31
CA PHE A 39 54.14 -28.62 9.47
C PHE A 39 54.99 -29.16 10.63
N ILE A 40 56.04 -29.92 10.32
CA ILE A 40 57.10 -30.28 11.28
C ILE A 40 58.27 -29.33 11.02
N GLY A 41 58.53 -28.40 11.94
CA GLY A 41 59.82 -27.73 12.04
C GLY A 41 60.70 -28.51 13.01
N GLU A 42 61.80 -29.10 12.54
CA GLU A 42 62.77 -29.80 13.38
C GLU A 42 63.65 -28.82 14.17
N GLY A 43 63.78 -29.10 15.47
CA GLY A 43 64.63 -28.39 16.42
C GLY A 43 64.36 -28.89 17.85
N ASP A 44 65.29 -29.68 18.37
CA ASP A 44 65.11 -30.65 19.47
C ASP A 44 65.03 -30.05 20.89
N ALA A 45 64.43 -30.85 21.79
CA ALA A 45 64.35 -30.78 23.26
C ALA A 45 63.42 -29.76 23.99
N LYS A 46 62.41 -30.32 24.67
CA LYS A 46 61.53 -29.74 25.72
C LYS A 46 60.66 -28.54 25.31
N LYS A 47 59.69 -28.74 24.42
CA LYS A 47 58.53 -27.86 24.30
C LYS A 47 57.27 -28.71 24.22
N LEU A 48 56.35 -28.53 25.20
CA LEU A 48 54.99 -29.11 25.18
C LEU A 48 54.44 -29.04 23.74
N GLN A 49 54.27 -30.18 23.08
CA GLN A 49 53.96 -30.27 21.66
C GLN A 49 52.77 -29.37 21.33
N HIS A 50 53.04 -28.30 20.58
CA HIS A 50 52.00 -27.50 19.98
C HIS A 50 51.54 -28.28 18.75
N GLU A 51 50.42 -28.96 18.89
CA GLU A 51 49.90 -29.84 17.85
C GLU A 51 48.61 -29.22 17.33
N CYS A 52 48.59 -28.91 16.05
CA CYS A 52 47.44 -28.39 15.34
C CYS A 52 47.07 -29.36 14.21
N ASN A 53 45.81 -29.79 14.19
CA ASN A 53 45.28 -30.69 13.19
C ASN A 53 44.11 -30.02 12.48
N MET A 54 44.09 -30.13 11.15
CA MET A 54 43.00 -29.71 10.29
C MET A 54 42.48 -30.94 9.54
N THR A 55 41.18 -31.19 9.62
CA THR A 55 40.51 -32.26 8.88
C THR A 55 39.37 -31.67 8.07
N GLN A 56 39.28 -32.08 6.81
CA GLN A 56 38.18 -31.75 5.92
C GLN A 56 37.58 -33.04 5.36
N LYS A 57 36.25 -33.16 5.38
CA LYS A 57 35.51 -34.25 4.77
C LYS A 57 34.48 -33.64 3.84
N LEU A 58 34.46 -34.14 2.60
CA LEU A 58 33.54 -33.72 1.57
C LEU A 58 32.82 -34.95 1.04
N LYS A 59 31.48 -34.93 1.07
CA LYS A 59 30.64 -35.90 0.37
C LYS A 59 29.77 -35.15 -0.61
N LEU A 60 29.80 -35.61 -1.86
CA LEU A 60 29.01 -35.06 -2.94
C LEU A 60 28.20 -36.20 -3.56
N GLU A 61 26.88 -36.07 -3.53
CA GLU A 61 25.95 -36.94 -4.24
C GLU A 61 25.31 -36.13 -5.37
N ASN A 62 25.43 -36.64 -6.59
CA ASN A 62 24.95 -35.95 -7.77
C ASN A 62 24.32 -36.95 -8.72
N SER A 63 23.00 -37.03 -8.74
CA SER A 63 22.23 -37.80 -9.71
C SER A 63 21.48 -36.82 -10.60
N TRP A 64 22.15 -36.34 -11.65
CA TRP A 64 21.52 -35.51 -12.66
C TRP A 64 20.35 -36.25 -13.31
N PRO A 65 19.19 -35.61 -13.52
CA PRO A 65 18.86 -34.20 -13.28
C PRO A 65 18.18 -33.90 -11.92
N ASP A 66 18.04 -34.87 -11.02
CA ASP A 66 16.99 -34.83 -9.98
C ASP A 66 17.47 -34.51 -8.55
N VAL A 67 18.73 -34.78 -8.20
CA VAL A 67 19.23 -34.60 -6.82
C VAL A 67 20.68 -34.16 -6.79
N TYR A 68 20.94 -33.08 -6.06
CA TYR A 68 22.26 -32.60 -5.69
C TYR A 68 22.36 -32.50 -4.16
N ARG A 69 23.30 -33.21 -3.55
CA ARG A 69 23.58 -33.11 -2.10
C ARG A 69 25.06 -32.92 -1.84
N LEU A 70 25.35 -31.97 -0.97
CA LEU A 70 26.68 -31.60 -0.52
C LEU A 70 26.71 -31.67 1.01
N ASP A 71 27.65 -32.44 1.55
CA ASP A 71 27.93 -32.52 2.98
C ASP A 71 29.43 -32.26 3.19
N LEU A 72 29.75 -31.10 3.76
CA LEU A 72 31.12 -30.64 4.03
C LEU A 72 31.31 -30.46 5.53
N GLU A 73 32.26 -31.20 6.09
CA GLU A 73 32.70 -31.08 7.49
C GLU A 73 34.14 -30.57 7.51
N HIS A 74 34.38 -29.49 8.23
CA HIS A 74 35.70 -28.94 8.51
C HIS A 74 35.94 -28.92 10.01
N LYS A 75 37.10 -29.41 10.45
CA LYS A 75 37.53 -29.44 11.85
C LYS A 75 38.92 -28.86 11.94
N PHE A 76 39.12 -27.96 12.91
CA PHE A 76 40.41 -27.41 13.24
C PHE A 76 40.60 -27.47 14.75
N HIS A 77 41.70 -28.08 15.18
CA HIS A 77 42.00 -28.30 16.59
C HIS A 77 43.47 -28.01 16.87
N CYS A 78 43.75 -27.16 17.84
CA CYS A 78 45.09 -26.84 18.34
C CYS A 78 45.15 -27.02 19.87
N THR A 79 46.21 -27.63 20.37
CA THR A 79 46.38 -27.93 21.81
C THR A 79 46.62 -26.70 22.69
N ARG A 80 47.31 -25.67 22.17
CA ARG A 80 47.66 -24.45 22.94
C ARG A 80 46.73 -23.25 22.70
N SER A 81 45.96 -23.27 21.61
CA SER A 81 45.18 -22.12 21.14
C SER A 81 43.70 -22.47 21.01
N LEU A 82 43.10 -22.85 22.16
CA LEU A 82 41.72 -23.35 22.25
C LEU A 82 40.65 -22.35 21.78
N THR A 83 41.00 -21.06 21.67
CA THR A 83 40.11 -20.00 21.18
C THR A 83 39.76 -20.15 19.70
N TYR A 84 40.63 -20.76 18.90
CA TYR A 84 40.45 -20.92 17.46
C TYR A 84 39.93 -22.29 17.06
N ASN A 85 39.81 -23.22 18.01
CA ASN A 85 39.29 -24.56 17.72
C ASN A 85 37.85 -24.45 17.25
N HIS A 86 37.53 -25.12 16.14
CA HIS A 86 36.20 -25.07 15.56
C HIS A 86 35.87 -26.30 14.74
N LYS A 87 34.57 -26.55 14.62
CA LYS A 87 33.97 -27.52 13.71
C LYS A 87 32.86 -26.83 12.94
N VAL A 88 33.02 -26.77 11.63
CA VAL A 88 32.03 -26.23 10.70
C VAL A 88 31.44 -27.38 9.90
N HIS A 89 30.12 -27.46 9.87
CA HIS A 89 29.37 -28.45 9.12
C HIS A 89 28.38 -27.74 8.19
N LEU A 90 28.53 -27.95 6.89
CA LEU A 90 27.66 -27.42 5.86
C LEU A 90 26.92 -28.59 5.19
N GLN A 91 25.61 -28.56 5.26
CA GLN A 91 24.72 -29.46 4.54
C GLN A 91 23.95 -28.66 3.51
N HIS A 92 23.89 -29.13 2.27
CA HIS A 92 23.11 -28.52 1.21
C HIS A 92 22.45 -29.62 0.38
N GLU A 93 21.17 -29.49 0.16
CA GLU A 93 20.35 -30.40 -0.63
C GLU A 93 19.50 -29.57 -1.59
N ASP A 94 19.61 -29.88 -2.87
CA ASP A 94 18.82 -29.28 -3.95
C ASP A 94 18.15 -30.41 -4.74
N THR A 95 16.83 -30.36 -4.78
CA THR A 95 15.95 -31.33 -5.43
C THR A 95 14.87 -30.56 -6.18
N ALA A 96 14.17 -31.23 -7.10
CA ALA A 96 13.08 -30.61 -7.87
C ALA A 96 11.98 -29.93 -7.02
N THR A 97 11.79 -30.35 -5.77
CA THR A 97 10.73 -29.84 -4.88
C THR A 97 11.24 -29.08 -3.66
N GLN A 98 12.52 -29.16 -3.36
CA GLN A 98 13.08 -28.62 -2.13
C GLN A 98 14.54 -28.21 -2.30
N LEU A 99 14.85 -27.01 -1.78
CA LEU A 99 16.20 -26.53 -1.56
C LEU A 99 16.38 -26.34 -0.05
N HIS A 100 17.36 -26.99 0.55
CA HIS A 100 17.67 -26.87 1.97
C HIS A 100 19.17 -26.64 2.14
N SER A 101 19.56 -25.65 2.94
CA SER A 101 20.96 -25.46 3.31
C SER A 101 21.07 -25.16 4.79
N ARG A 102 22.00 -25.82 5.46
CA ARG A 102 22.24 -25.68 6.88
C ARG A 102 23.74 -25.56 7.12
N LEU A 103 24.13 -24.50 7.81
CA LEU A 103 25.47 -24.25 8.29
C LEU A 103 25.46 -24.30 9.82
N GLU A 104 26.31 -25.14 10.38
CA GLU A 104 26.51 -25.25 11.83
C GLU A 104 27.99 -25.05 12.15
N ALA A 105 28.31 -24.03 12.92
CA ALA A 105 29.67 -23.70 13.33
C ALA A 105 29.78 -23.76 14.86
N ASN A 106 30.50 -24.76 15.37
CA ASN A 106 30.86 -24.92 16.78
C ASN A 106 32.27 -24.37 16.99
N TYR A 107 32.51 -23.58 18.03
CA TYR A 107 33.83 -22.96 18.24
C TYR A 107 34.20 -22.81 19.72
N GLY A 108 35.49 -22.62 19.97
CA GLY A 108 36.05 -22.41 21.30
C GLY A 108 36.50 -23.71 21.97
N LYS A 109 36.62 -23.68 23.29
CA LYS A 109 37.25 -24.75 24.08
C LYS A 109 36.52 -26.10 23.99
N HIS A 110 35.18 -26.06 23.94
CA HIS A 110 34.30 -27.22 24.01
C HIS A 110 33.64 -27.53 22.66
N TRP A 111 34.33 -27.22 21.55
CA TRP A 111 33.79 -27.29 20.19
C TRP A 111 33.32 -28.70 19.77
N ASP A 112 33.84 -29.74 20.40
CA ASP A 112 33.55 -31.15 20.16
C ASP A 112 32.48 -31.74 21.09
N GLU A 113 32.03 -30.97 22.09
CA GLU A 113 31.01 -31.41 23.04
C GLU A 113 29.59 -31.21 22.50
N ALA A 114 28.70 -32.19 22.75
CA ALA A 114 27.32 -32.15 22.26
C ALA A 114 26.46 -31.02 22.88
N ASN A 115 26.81 -30.59 24.09
CA ASN A 115 26.15 -29.52 24.85
C ASN A 115 26.84 -28.15 24.67
N ASN A 116 27.72 -28.00 23.67
CA ASN A 116 28.39 -26.74 23.41
C ASN A 116 27.39 -25.60 23.15
N MET A 117 27.49 -24.54 23.95
CA MET A 117 26.69 -23.33 23.81
C MET A 117 27.27 -22.34 22.79
N ARG A 118 28.57 -22.44 22.49
CA ARG A 118 29.27 -21.63 21.48
C ARG A 118 29.10 -22.24 20.10
N LYS A 119 27.86 -22.15 19.61
CA LYS A 119 27.47 -22.60 18.29
C LYS A 119 26.64 -21.57 17.55
N LEU A 120 26.81 -21.51 16.25
CA LEU A 120 26.00 -20.73 15.32
C LEU A 120 25.34 -21.69 14.35
N ILE A 121 24.02 -21.66 14.28
CA ILE A 121 23.24 -22.44 13.31
C ILE A 121 22.53 -21.47 12.39
N ILE A 122 22.75 -21.60 11.09
CA ILE A 122 22.03 -20.87 10.05
C ILE A 122 21.39 -21.91 9.14
N SER A 123 20.08 -21.83 8.96
CA SER A 123 19.35 -22.74 8.08
C SER A 123 18.42 -21.97 7.17
N GLN A 124 18.39 -22.35 5.91
CA GLN A 124 17.45 -21.90 4.90
C GLN A 124 16.75 -23.11 4.30
N MET A 125 15.45 -23.00 4.09
CA MET A 125 14.63 -24.04 3.48
C MET A 125 13.64 -23.39 2.53
N PHE A 126 13.59 -23.89 1.31
CA PHE A 126 12.60 -23.55 0.31
C PHE A 126 11.93 -24.84 -0.16
N LYS A 127 10.60 -24.82 -0.22
CA LYS A 127 9.78 -25.93 -0.70
C LYS A 127 8.81 -25.44 -1.77
N ASN A 128 8.73 -26.21 -2.84
CA ASN A 128 7.79 -26.03 -3.92
C ASN A 128 6.78 -27.19 -3.88
N HIS A 129 5.55 -26.87 -3.48
CA HIS A 129 4.41 -27.79 -3.44
C HIS A 129 3.41 -27.46 -4.55
N SER A 130 3.88 -26.93 -5.68
CA SER A 130 3.02 -26.59 -6.81
C SER A 130 2.47 -27.84 -7.49
N GLN A 131 1.20 -27.77 -7.87
CA GLN A 131 0.41 -28.77 -8.59
C GLN A 131 -0.32 -28.08 -9.75
N ALA A 132 -1.03 -28.86 -10.58
CA ALA A 132 -1.69 -28.33 -11.77
C ALA A 132 -2.65 -27.14 -11.49
N THR A 133 -3.36 -27.16 -10.36
CA THR A 133 -4.38 -26.16 -9.99
C THR A 133 -3.96 -25.23 -8.84
N LEU A 134 -2.77 -25.44 -8.28
CA LEU A 134 -2.28 -24.75 -7.08
C LEU A 134 -0.80 -24.43 -7.23
N ARG A 135 -0.40 -23.17 -7.13
CA ARG A 135 1.01 -22.80 -6.91
C ARG A 135 1.22 -22.62 -5.42
N SER A 136 2.22 -23.27 -4.83
CA SER A 136 2.46 -23.21 -3.39
C SER A 136 3.96 -23.21 -3.11
N TYR A 137 4.42 -22.15 -2.45
CA TYR A 137 5.81 -21.96 -2.07
C TYR A 137 5.90 -21.72 -0.58
N PHE A 138 6.92 -22.32 0.03
CA PHE A 138 7.25 -22.13 1.43
C PHE A 138 8.73 -21.80 1.54
N MET A 139 9.06 -20.75 2.27
CA MET A 139 10.42 -20.35 2.58
C MET A 139 10.55 -20.18 4.09
N GLU A 140 11.63 -20.70 4.64
CA GLU A 140 11.99 -20.57 6.03
C GLU A 140 13.47 -20.24 6.15
N PHE A 141 13.76 -19.30 7.06
CA PHE A 141 15.11 -18.95 7.43
C PHE A 141 15.22 -18.92 8.96
N MET A 142 16.28 -19.50 9.48
CA MET A 142 16.52 -19.69 10.90
C MET A 142 17.96 -19.29 11.23
N ILE A 143 18.12 -18.55 12.33
CA ILE A 143 19.41 -18.28 12.96
C ILE A 143 19.29 -18.63 14.44
N GLN A 144 20.22 -19.44 14.94
CA GLN A 144 20.31 -19.75 16.36
C GLN A 144 21.73 -19.49 16.87
N VAL A 145 21.81 -18.77 17.99
CA VAL A 145 23.03 -18.52 18.75
C VAL A 145 22.74 -18.77 20.23
N PRO A 146 22.92 -20.02 20.72
CA PRO A 146 22.54 -20.41 22.08
C PRO A 146 23.26 -19.61 23.18
N GLU A 147 24.56 -19.30 23.03
CA GLU A 147 25.30 -18.46 23.98
C GLU A 147 24.63 -17.08 24.22
N LYS A 148 23.89 -16.57 23.23
CA LYS A 148 23.17 -15.29 23.31
C LYS A 148 21.67 -15.45 23.57
N ASN A 149 21.19 -16.68 23.78
CA ASN A 149 19.76 -16.99 23.80
C ASN A 149 19.02 -16.40 22.59
N LEU A 150 19.63 -16.46 21.41
CA LEU A 150 19.05 -15.94 20.17
C LEU A 150 18.47 -17.11 19.38
N ASP A 151 17.16 -17.11 19.17
CA ASP A 151 16.46 -18.02 18.26
C ASP A 151 15.53 -17.21 17.36
N TYR A 152 15.99 -16.97 16.15
CA TYR A 152 15.29 -16.16 15.16
C TYR A 152 14.80 -17.05 14.01
N ARG A 153 13.53 -16.94 13.67
CA ARG A 153 12.92 -17.73 12.59
C ARG A 153 11.95 -16.86 11.78
N THR A 154 12.17 -16.77 10.48
CA THR A 154 11.24 -16.16 9.53
C THR A 154 10.62 -17.22 8.66
N ARG A 155 9.33 -17.07 8.38
CA ARG A 155 8.57 -17.96 7.50
C ARG A 155 7.76 -17.13 6.53
N LEU A 156 7.91 -17.42 5.24
CA LEU A 156 7.08 -16.90 4.16
C LEU A 156 6.35 -18.07 3.52
N GLN A 157 5.03 -18.00 3.46
CA GLN A 157 4.20 -18.97 2.78
C GLN A 157 3.37 -18.22 1.74
N HIS A 158 3.38 -18.71 0.50
CA HIS A 158 2.56 -18.18 -0.57
C HIS A 158 1.83 -19.32 -1.26
N SER A 159 0.53 -19.17 -1.44
CA SER A 159 -0.28 -20.13 -2.19
C SER A 159 -1.26 -19.39 -3.11
N ARG A 160 -1.38 -19.87 -4.35
CA ARG A 160 -2.32 -19.35 -5.34
C ARG A 160 -3.11 -20.49 -5.98
N SER A 161 -4.42 -20.49 -5.80
CA SER A 161 -5.35 -21.45 -6.39
C SER A 161 -6.02 -20.85 -7.63
N PHE A 162 -6.24 -21.68 -8.66
CA PHE A 162 -6.81 -21.27 -9.94
C PHE A 162 -8.23 -21.82 -10.20
N HIS A 163 -8.78 -22.66 -9.31
CA HIS A 163 -10.07 -23.31 -9.51
C HIS A 163 -10.82 -23.47 -8.18
N PRO A 164 -12.11 -23.10 -8.04
CA PRO A 164 -13.04 -22.52 -9.04
C PRO A 164 -12.94 -20.98 -9.17
N SER A 165 -12.18 -20.31 -8.29
CA SER A 165 -11.91 -18.87 -8.34
C SER A 165 -10.43 -18.61 -8.11
N LEU A 166 -9.92 -17.46 -8.58
CA LEU A 166 -8.53 -17.11 -8.41
C LEU A 166 -8.31 -16.60 -6.98
N GLU A 167 -7.70 -17.43 -6.15
CA GLU A 167 -7.40 -17.11 -4.75
C GLU A 167 -5.89 -17.06 -4.54
N SER A 168 -5.42 -16.08 -3.80
CA SER A 168 -4.01 -15.89 -3.44
C SER A 168 -3.93 -15.61 -1.94
N ASN A 169 -3.03 -16.29 -1.25
CA ASN A 169 -2.78 -16.11 0.16
C ASN A 169 -1.27 -16.04 0.38
N THR A 170 -0.81 -14.99 1.05
CA THR A 170 0.59 -14.77 1.40
C THR A 170 0.68 -14.47 2.89
N SER A 171 1.45 -15.26 3.62
CA SER A 171 1.67 -15.11 5.05
C SER A 171 3.16 -14.97 5.33
N PHE A 172 3.53 -13.96 6.11
CA PHE A 172 4.88 -13.74 6.57
C PHE A 172 4.89 -13.63 8.10
N LYS A 173 5.72 -14.45 8.76
CA LYS A 173 5.80 -14.54 10.21
C LYS A 173 7.24 -14.46 10.67
N VAL A 174 7.49 -13.66 11.70
CA VAL A 174 8.80 -13.53 12.35
C VAL A 174 8.68 -13.95 13.81
N HIS A 175 9.48 -14.94 14.18
CA HIS A 175 9.65 -15.41 15.54
C HIS A 175 11.00 -14.97 16.07
N TYR A 176 11.01 -14.58 17.34
CA TYR A 176 12.21 -14.26 18.10
C TYR A 176 12.05 -14.86 19.50
N ASN A 177 12.97 -15.75 19.88
CA ASN A 177 13.00 -16.42 21.18
C ASN A 177 11.63 -17.03 21.54
N ASN A 178 11.06 -17.82 20.63
CA ASN A 178 9.74 -18.46 20.73
C ASN A 178 8.53 -17.51 20.86
N ARG A 179 8.71 -16.20 20.68
CA ARG A 179 7.62 -15.21 20.62
C ARG A 179 7.41 -14.74 19.19
N ILE A 180 6.17 -14.51 18.80
CA ILE A 180 5.85 -13.92 17.50
C ILE A 180 6.03 -12.40 17.62
N LEU A 181 6.95 -11.83 16.86
CA LEU A 181 7.17 -10.38 16.83
C LEU A 181 6.41 -9.70 15.70
N PHE A 182 6.23 -10.40 14.58
CA PHE A 182 5.62 -9.82 13.39
C PHE A 182 4.79 -10.85 12.65
N ILE A 183 3.58 -10.46 12.26
CA ILE A 183 2.71 -11.19 11.35
C ILE A 183 2.26 -10.22 10.26
N ALA A 184 2.34 -10.64 9.00
CA ALA A 184 1.62 -10.02 7.90
C ALA A 184 0.96 -11.10 7.05
N ASP A 185 -0.36 -11.03 6.93
CA ASP A 185 -1.16 -11.93 6.11
C ASP A 185 -1.91 -11.11 5.06
N LEU A 186 -1.78 -11.49 3.79
CA LEU A 186 -2.48 -10.92 2.66
C LEU A 186 -3.29 -12.01 1.98
N GLN A 187 -4.60 -11.87 1.97
CA GLN A 187 -5.50 -12.75 1.25
C GLN A 187 -6.19 -11.96 0.15
N TRP A 188 -6.31 -12.58 -1.02
CA TRP A 188 -6.96 -12.00 -2.17
C TRP A 188 -7.78 -13.06 -2.88
N LYS A 189 -9.04 -12.74 -3.14
CA LYS A 189 -9.98 -13.61 -3.84
C LYS A 189 -10.60 -12.85 -4.98
N ASN A 190 -10.43 -13.37 -6.17
CA ASN A 190 -11.01 -12.83 -7.39
C ASN A 190 -12.02 -13.82 -7.96
N VAL A 191 -13.29 -13.40 -7.95
CA VAL A 191 -14.46 -14.13 -8.47
C VAL A 191 -15.05 -13.38 -9.67
N SER A 192 -14.22 -12.60 -10.38
CA SER A 192 -14.64 -11.86 -11.56
C SER A 192 -15.10 -12.81 -12.67
N GLY A 193 -16.21 -12.47 -13.30
CA GLY A 193 -16.67 -13.12 -14.53
C GLY A 193 -16.05 -12.48 -15.76
N ARG A 194 -16.52 -12.86 -16.95
CA ARG A 194 -16.06 -12.28 -18.22
C ARG A 194 -16.37 -10.78 -18.38
N LEU A 195 -17.51 -10.33 -17.86
CA LEU A 195 -18.04 -8.97 -18.07
C LEU A 195 -18.04 -8.11 -16.80
N LEU A 196 -18.07 -8.74 -15.62
CA LEU A 196 -18.23 -8.07 -14.34
C LEU A 196 -17.08 -8.43 -13.41
N LYS A 197 -16.50 -7.41 -12.77
CA LYS A 197 -15.39 -7.56 -11.84
C LYS A 197 -15.91 -7.66 -10.41
N LYS A 198 -15.46 -8.68 -9.69
CA LYS A 198 -15.74 -8.85 -8.27
C LYS A 198 -14.52 -9.46 -7.59
N TRP A 199 -14.02 -8.78 -6.59
CA TRP A 199 -12.88 -9.26 -5.82
C TRP A 199 -12.91 -8.75 -4.39
N GLU A 200 -12.25 -9.50 -3.52
CA GLU A 200 -12.20 -9.27 -2.09
C GLU A 200 -10.75 -9.47 -1.63
N GLY A 201 -10.23 -8.52 -0.86
CA GLY A 201 -8.90 -8.55 -0.29
C GLY A 201 -8.95 -8.36 1.21
N THR A 202 -8.12 -9.08 1.95
CA THR A 202 -7.89 -8.81 3.37
C THR A 202 -6.39 -8.70 3.64
N PHE A 203 -6.04 -7.75 4.48
CA PHE A 203 -4.68 -7.56 4.95
C PHE A 203 -4.70 -7.46 6.47
N ASN A 204 -3.92 -8.31 7.12
CA ASN A 204 -3.74 -8.34 8.56
C ASN A 204 -2.27 -8.15 8.87
N MET A 205 -1.95 -7.20 9.73
CA MET A 205 -0.59 -6.98 10.21
C MET A 205 -0.60 -6.81 11.72
N ASP A 206 0.23 -7.58 12.39
CA ASP A 206 0.40 -7.51 13.84
C ASP A 206 1.86 -7.36 14.22
N THR A 207 2.17 -6.27 14.92
CA THR A 207 3.49 -5.91 15.43
C THR A 207 3.35 -5.47 16.90
N PRO A 208 4.42 -5.34 17.70
CA PRO A 208 4.28 -4.95 19.10
C PRO A 208 3.63 -3.57 19.30
N TRP A 209 3.70 -2.69 18.30
CA TRP A 209 3.29 -1.28 18.39
C TRP A 209 2.04 -0.95 17.58
N LEU A 210 1.72 -1.79 16.58
CA LEU A 210 0.66 -1.52 15.62
C LEU A 210 -0.04 -2.82 15.26
N TYR A 211 -1.36 -2.80 15.42
CA TYR A 211 -2.27 -3.77 14.83
C TYR A 211 -3.02 -3.08 13.69
N LEU A 212 -3.07 -3.70 12.52
CA LEU A 212 -3.74 -3.18 11.33
C LEU A 212 -4.51 -4.31 10.65
N TYR A 213 -5.81 -4.11 10.48
CA TYR A 213 -6.68 -5.00 9.73
C TYR A 213 -7.44 -4.20 8.69
N VAL A 214 -7.31 -4.58 7.43
CA VAL A 214 -7.95 -3.93 6.30
C VAL A 214 -8.73 -4.98 5.52
N THR A 215 -10.01 -4.73 5.26
CA THR A 215 -10.76 -5.49 4.28
C THR A 215 -11.16 -4.58 3.14
N HIS A 216 -11.09 -5.11 1.93
CA HIS A 216 -11.47 -4.39 0.72
C HIS A 216 -12.36 -5.28 -0.11
N LYS A 217 -13.54 -4.80 -0.44
CA LYS A 217 -14.48 -5.46 -1.34
C LYS A 217 -14.77 -4.57 -2.52
N PHE A 218 -14.67 -5.11 -3.71
CA PHE A 218 -14.99 -4.42 -4.95
C PHE A 218 -16.04 -5.21 -5.72
N HIS A 219 -17.07 -4.50 -6.16
CA HIS A 219 -18.19 -5.05 -6.89
C HIS A 219 -18.53 -4.14 -8.07
N GLN A 220 -18.43 -4.68 -9.29
CA GLN A 220 -18.94 -4.05 -10.48
C GLN A 220 -20.22 -4.77 -10.89
N PHE A 221 -21.37 -4.14 -10.66
CA PHE A 221 -22.68 -4.72 -10.98
C PHE A 221 -23.08 -4.49 -12.44
N GLN A 222 -22.56 -3.43 -13.07
CA GLN A 222 -22.79 -3.05 -14.47
C GLN A 222 -21.49 -2.45 -15.05
N GLN A 223 -21.33 -2.41 -16.37
CA GLN A 223 -20.09 -1.88 -16.99
C GLN A 223 -19.80 -0.43 -16.56
N SER A 224 -20.84 0.39 -16.44
CA SER A 224 -20.80 1.79 -16.03
C SER A 224 -20.88 2.02 -14.53
N ALA A 225 -21.07 0.99 -13.68
CA ALA A 225 -21.30 1.19 -12.26
C ALA A 225 -20.48 0.26 -11.38
N PHE A 226 -19.76 0.84 -10.42
CA PHE A 226 -19.00 0.08 -9.43
C PHE A 226 -19.23 0.59 -8.00
N PHE A 227 -19.02 -0.33 -7.08
CA PHE A 227 -19.11 -0.12 -5.65
C PHE A 227 -17.87 -0.72 -4.98
N THR A 228 -17.27 0.01 -4.06
CA THR A 228 -16.11 -0.43 -3.31
C THR A 228 -16.28 -0.09 -1.84
N THR A 229 -15.97 -1.05 -0.98
CA THR A 229 -15.99 -0.88 0.48
C THR A 229 -14.62 -1.20 1.03
N VAL A 230 -14.05 -0.29 1.81
CA VAL A 230 -12.82 -0.50 2.57
C VAL A 230 -13.16 -0.38 4.04
N GLU A 231 -12.89 -1.42 4.82
CA GLU A 231 -13.02 -1.39 6.27
C GLU A 231 -11.63 -1.46 6.89
N LEU A 232 -11.34 -0.51 7.78
CA LEU A 232 -10.06 -0.34 8.45
C LEU A 232 -10.24 -0.44 9.97
N THR A 233 -9.43 -1.28 10.60
CA THR A 233 -9.26 -1.34 12.05
C THR A 233 -7.79 -1.19 12.39
N VAL A 234 -7.49 -0.23 13.27
CA VAL A 234 -6.15 0.07 13.80
C VAL A 234 -6.17 -0.07 15.32
N GLY A 235 -5.13 -0.67 15.89
CA GLY A 235 -5.00 -0.85 17.35
C GLY A 235 -3.56 -0.68 17.85
N LYS A 236 -3.40 -0.78 19.18
CA LYS A 236 -2.16 -0.59 19.96
C LYS A 236 -1.80 0.89 20.15
N ALA A 237 -0.81 1.43 19.45
CA ALA A 237 -0.39 2.82 19.64
C ALA A 237 -1.51 3.84 19.32
N PHE A 238 -2.39 3.50 18.38
CA PHE A 238 -3.58 4.28 18.03
C PHE A 238 -4.77 3.34 17.89
N VAL A 239 -5.97 3.79 18.26
CA VAL A 239 -7.17 2.96 18.20
C VAL A 239 -8.19 3.59 17.28
N VAL A 240 -8.44 2.93 16.16
CA VAL A 240 -9.54 3.26 15.22
C VAL A 240 -10.28 1.96 14.95
N LYS A 241 -11.52 1.85 15.39
CA LYS A 241 -12.31 0.63 15.23
C LYS A 241 -13.36 0.80 14.15
N GLY A 242 -13.30 -0.05 13.12
CA GLY A 242 -14.29 -0.14 12.06
C GLY A 242 -14.54 1.18 11.34
N LEU A 243 -13.48 1.80 10.82
CA LEU A 243 -13.62 2.89 9.86
C LEU A 243 -13.99 2.29 8.51
N ILE A 244 -15.18 2.61 8.02
CA ILE A 244 -15.73 2.11 6.77
C ILE A 244 -15.74 3.26 5.76
N LEU A 245 -15.12 3.04 4.62
CA LEU A 245 -15.16 3.89 3.44
C LEU A 245 -15.92 3.16 2.35
N GLU A 246 -17.04 3.72 1.93
CA GLU A 246 -17.84 3.24 0.81
C GLU A 246 -17.72 4.25 -0.33
N LEU A 247 -17.33 3.77 -1.51
CA LEU A 247 -17.44 4.55 -2.73
C LEU A 247 -18.36 3.85 -3.71
N TYR A 248 -19.25 4.63 -4.29
CA TYR A 248 -20.11 4.24 -5.39
C TYR A 248 -19.86 5.20 -6.54
N CYS A 249 -19.70 4.67 -7.74
CA CYS A 249 -19.57 5.48 -8.94
C CYS A 249 -20.42 4.87 -10.03
N LYS A 250 -21.15 5.72 -10.73
CA LYS A 250 -21.97 5.39 -11.89
C LYS A 250 -21.64 6.39 -13.00
N ASP A 251 -21.27 5.88 -14.17
CA ASP A 251 -20.94 6.65 -15.36
C ASP A 251 -21.90 6.26 -16.49
N HIS A 252 -23.10 6.83 -16.48
CA HIS A 252 -24.04 6.68 -17.58
C HIS A 252 -23.74 7.79 -18.59
N ASP A 253 -23.85 7.54 -19.90
CA ASP A 253 -23.34 8.42 -20.97
C ASP A 253 -23.58 9.93 -20.77
N ILE A 254 -24.73 10.30 -20.21
CA ILE A 254 -25.16 11.70 -20.00
C ILE A 254 -24.96 12.16 -18.55
N GLU A 255 -25.01 11.25 -17.57
CA GLU A 255 -25.00 11.56 -16.14
C GLU A 255 -24.02 10.67 -15.37
N LYS A 256 -23.11 11.33 -14.65
CA LYS A 256 -22.14 10.71 -13.77
C LYS A 256 -22.52 10.98 -12.33
N GLU A 257 -22.59 9.93 -11.52
CA GLU A 257 -22.87 10.02 -10.09
C GLU A 257 -21.72 9.40 -9.29
N GLY A 258 -21.15 10.18 -8.37
CA GLY A 258 -20.17 9.71 -7.41
C GLY A 258 -20.71 9.87 -6.00
N ARG A 259 -20.70 8.80 -5.20
CA ARG A 259 -21.03 8.84 -3.78
C ARG A 259 -19.86 8.33 -2.96
N ILE A 260 -19.48 9.06 -1.93
CA ILE A 260 -18.42 8.70 -0.99
C ILE A 260 -19.05 8.78 0.40
N GLU A 261 -18.97 7.72 1.18
CA GLU A 261 -19.39 7.71 2.59
C GLU A 261 -18.24 7.18 3.45
N LEU A 262 -17.86 7.97 4.44
CA LEU A 262 -16.87 7.63 5.45
C LEU A 262 -17.56 7.61 6.81
N ARG A 263 -17.53 6.47 7.50
CA ARG A 263 -18.21 6.29 8.80
C ARG A 263 -17.38 5.43 9.75
N THR A 264 -17.50 5.70 11.06
CA THR A 264 -16.96 4.84 12.11
C THR A 264 -18.06 3.95 12.71
N SER A 265 -17.77 2.67 12.95
CA SER A 265 -18.76 1.67 13.40
C SER A 265 -19.24 1.84 14.86
N THR A 266 -18.45 2.50 15.72
CA THR A 266 -18.82 2.79 17.12
C THR A 266 -18.98 4.29 17.33
N THR A 267 -20.10 4.69 17.95
CA THR A 267 -20.47 6.06 18.37
C THR A 267 -19.86 7.18 17.52
N THR A 268 -20.42 7.43 16.33
CA THR A 268 -20.22 8.60 15.44
C THR A 268 -19.04 9.53 15.78
N TYR A 269 -17.79 9.04 15.64
CA TYR A 269 -16.61 9.90 15.72
C TYR A 269 -16.50 10.78 14.49
N LEU A 270 -16.82 10.21 13.34
CA LEU A 270 -16.82 10.87 12.05
C LEU A 270 -17.84 10.20 11.13
N ARG A 271 -18.71 11.02 10.53
CA ARG A 271 -19.53 10.67 9.39
C ARG A 271 -19.34 11.77 8.36
N ALA A 272 -18.79 11.43 7.21
CA ALA A 272 -18.68 12.34 6.08
C ALA A 272 -19.30 11.65 4.87
N SER A 273 -20.23 12.31 4.20
CA SER A 273 -20.79 11.85 2.94
C SER A 273 -20.71 12.94 1.89
N THR A 274 -20.44 12.53 0.67
CA THR A 274 -20.41 13.39 -0.50
C THR A 274 -21.14 12.69 -1.62
N ILE A 275 -22.10 13.37 -2.23
CA ILE A 275 -22.82 12.93 -3.42
C ILE A 275 -22.59 14.00 -4.48
N ASN A 276 -21.99 13.61 -5.60
CA ASN A 276 -21.78 14.47 -6.75
C ASN A 276 -22.56 13.90 -7.93
N ARG A 277 -23.35 14.75 -8.58
CA ARG A 277 -23.95 14.49 -9.89
C ARG A 277 -23.36 15.47 -10.88
N PHE A 278 -22.89 14.94 -12.00
CA PHE A 278 -22.27 15.70 -13.06
C PHE A 278 -22.92 15.33 -14.38
N THR A 279 -23.33 16.34 -15.12
CA THR A 279 -23.78 16.25 -16.51
C THR A 279 -23.06 17.34 -17.31
N GLU A 280 -23.19 17.34 -18.63
CA GLU A 280 -22.56 18.35 -19.47
C GLU A 280 -23.00 19.77 -19.04
N GLY A 281 -22.05 20.59 -18.60
CA GLY A 281 -22.33 21.96 -18.16
C GLY A 281 -23.05 22.07 -16.82
N PHE A 282 -23.29 20.99 -16.07
CA PHE A 282 -23.98 21.05 -14.77
C PHE A 282 -23.31 20.16 -13.72
N LEU A 283 -23.13 20.70 -12.51
CA LEU A 283 -22.58 20.01 -11.35
C LEU A 283 -23.48 20.28 -10.14
N HIS A 284 -23.91 19.20 -9.49
CA HIS A 284 -24.59 19.23 -8.20
C HIS A 284 -23.80 18.42 -7.19
N SER A 285 -23.31 19.08 -6.14
CA SER A 285 -22.58 18.46 -5.05
C SER A 285 -23.33 18.66 -3.74
N GLN A 286 -23.57 17.58 -3.01
CA GLN A 286 -24.18 17.59 -1.69
C GLN A 286 -23.23 16.88 -0.73
N ASN A 287 -22.89 17.54 0.36
CA ASN A 287 -21.92 17.07 1.33
C ASN A 287 -22.52 17.18 2.72
N GLU A 288 -22.31 16.17 3.55
CA GLU A 288 -22.69 16.18 4.94
C GLU A 288 -21.50 15.74 5.78
N ILE A 289 -21.17 16.51 6.82
CA ILE A 289 -20.06 16.20 7.72
C ILE A 289 -20.56 16.33 9.16
N MET A 290 -20.28 15.31 9.95
CA MET A 290 -20.59 15.25 11.37
C MET A 290 -19.42 14.57 12.08
N SER A 291 -19.02 15.09 13.22
CA SER A 291 -18.00 14.47 14.05
C SER A 291 -18.45 14.48 15.52
N SER A 292 -17.68 13.85 16.40
CA SER A 292 -17.96 13.94 17.83
C SER A 292 -17.81 15.36 18.39
N TRP A 293 -17.14 16.27 17.66
CA TRP A 293 -16.76 17.61 18.12
C TRP A 293 -17.51 18.70 17.34
N SER A 294 -18.23 18.33 16.28
CA SER A 294 -18.96 19.24 15.41
C SER A 294 -20.36 18.72 15.13
N GLN A 295 -21.35 19.60 15.24
CA GLN A 295 -22.71 19.32 14.78
C GLN A 295 -22.73 19.08 13.26
N LEU A 296 -23.83 18.51 12.76
CA LEU A 296 -24.02 18.27 11.34
C LEU A 296 -23.89 19.57 10.53
N ILE A 297 -22.93 19.58 9.61
CA ILE A 297 -22.75 20.63 8.61
C ILE A 297 -23.14 20.04 7.27
N LYS A 298 -24.09 20.69 6.60
CA LYS A 298 -24.50 20.36 5.24
C LYS A 298 -23.97 21.43 4.30
N HIS A 299 -23.49 21.00 3.16
CA HIS A 299 -22.95 21.88 2.14
C HIS A 299 -23.45 21.43 0.77
N GLU A 300 -24.03 22.36 0.03
CA GLU A 300 -24.60 22.13 -1.30
C GLU A 300 -24.00 23.13 -2.29
N VAL A 301 -23.56 22.63 -3.44
CA VAL A 301 -23.08 23.42 -4.58
C VAL A 301 -23.84 23.02 -5.81
N LEU A 302 -24.44 24.00 -6.48
CA LEU A 302 -24.98 23.87 -7.82
C LEU A 302 -24.17 24.80 -8.72
N LEU A 303 -23.62 24.26 -9.79
CA LEU A 303 -22.90 25.01 -10.79
C LEU A 303 -23.49 24.66 -12.15
N GLU A 304 -23.93 25.67 -12.89
CA GLU A 304 -24.38 25.54 -14.27
C GLU A 304 -23.53 26.44 -15.16
N ASN A 305 -23.12 25.91 -16.30
CA ASN A 305 -22.31 26.58 -17.29
C ASN A 305 -22.81 26.19 -18.69
N ASN A 306 -23.70 27.02 -19.21
CA ASN A 306 -24.18 26.97 -20.57
C ASN A 306 -23.49 28.08 -21.39
N GLN A 307 -23.63 28.06 -22.72
CA GLN A 307 -23.04 29.04 -23.63
C GLN A 307 -23.40 30.49 -23.27
N HIS A 308 -24.65 30.71 -22.84
CA HIS A 308 -25.19 32.05 -22.55
C HIS A 308 -25.48 32.30 -21.07
N THR A 309 -25.51 31.26 -20.24
CA THR A 309 -25.84 31.37 -18.81
C THR A 309 -24.79 30.69 -17.95
N LYS A 310 -24.43 31.34 -16.85
CA LYS A 310 -23.61 30.73 -15.79
C LYS A 310 -24.31 30.93 -14.46
N PHE A 311 -24.40 29.90 -13.65
CA PHE A 311 -25.07 29.94 -12.37
C PHE A 311 -24.23 29.23 -11.33
N LEU A 312 -24.08 29.83 -10.16
CA LEU A 312 -23.45 29.25 -8.99
C LEU A 312 -24.40 29.46 -7.82
N HIS A 313 -24.78 28.38 -7.14
CA HIS A 313 -25.46 28.43 -5.86
C HIS A 313 -24.67 27.60 -4.86
N PHE A 314 -24.26 28.24 -3.78
CA PHE A 314 -23.52 27.65 -2.68
C PHE A 314 -24.33 27.84 -1.41
N ARG A 315 -24.60 26.76 -0.71
CA ARG A 315 -25.37 26.74 0.52
C ARG A 315 -24.62 25.96 1.59
N LEU A 316 -24.44 26.58 2.75
CA LEU A 316 -23.80 25.98 3.92
C LEU A 316 -24.76 26.10 5.10
N THR A 317 -25.22 24.96 5.60
CA THR A 317 -26.20 24.88 6.67
C THR A 317 -25.62 24.13 7.86
N SER A 318 -25.81 24.70 9.05
CA SER A 318 -25.52 24.09 10.34
C SER A 318 -26.74 24.19 11.24
N ALA A 319 -26.72 23.61 12.44
CA ALA A 319 -27.86 23.64 13.35
C ALA A 319 -28.37 25.04 13.73
N LYS A 320 -27.52 26.08 13.63
CA LYS A 320 -27.84 27.45 14.10
C LYS A 320 -27.59 28.56 13.08
N LYS A 321 -26.91 28.24 11.98
CA LYS A 321 -26.42 29.21 10.99
C LYS A 321 -26.60 28.66 9.59
N GLU A 322 -26.98 29.54 8.68
CA GLU A 322 -27.11 29.25 7.25
C GLU A 322 -26.43 30.36 6.44
N PHE A 323 -25.62 29.97 5.47
CA PHE A 323 -24.98 30.88 4.53
C PHE A 323 -25.33 30.46 3.11
N ASN A 324 -25.88 31.40 2.35
CA ASN A 324 -26.29 31.21 0.97
C ASN A 324 -25.57 32.25 0.10
N LEU A 325 -24.84 31.79 -0.90
CA LEU A 325 -24.24 32.60 -1.96
C LEU A 325 -24.88 32.16 -3.27
N THR A 326 -25.48 33.08 -4.00
CA THR A 326 -25.97 32.82 -5.35
C THR A 326 -25.33 33.83 -6.29
N ALA A 327 -24.76 33.36 -7.39
CA ALA A 327 -24.23 34.20 -8.44
C ALA A 327 -24.78 33.72 -9.79
N SER A 328 -25.24 34.64 -10.63
CA SER A 328 -25.74 34.32 -11.95
C SER A 328 -25.21 35.30 -12.99
N TYR A 329 -24.98 34.79 -14.19
CA TYR A 329 -24.62 35.54 -15.37
C TYR A 329 -25.52 35.09 -16.51
N CYS A 330 -26.05 36.04 -17.26
CA CYS A 330 -26.86 35.77 -18.44
C CYS A 330 -26.47 36.74 -19.54
N HIS A 331 -26.20 36.21 -20.73
CA HIS A 331 -25.93 36.98 -21.94
C HIS A 331 -27.02 36.74 -22.99
N LEU A 332 -27.57 37.82 -23.52
CA LEU A 332 -28.53 37.82 -24.60
C LEU A 332 -27.85 38.43 -25.83
N GLU A 333 -27.98 37.80 -27.00
CA GLU A 333 -27.34 38.27 -28.23
C GLU A 333 -28.15 39.33 -28.98
N ALA A 334 -29.47 39.33 -28.89
CA ALA A 334 -30.34 40.29 -29.57
C ALA A 334 -31.60 40.60 -28.73
N PRO A 335 -31.68 41.77 -28.06
CA PRO A 335 -30.66 42.81 -27.97
C PRO A 335 -29.42 42.36 -27.17
N ARG A 336 -28.23 42.87 -27.54
CA ARG A 336 -26.97 42.54 -26.86
C ARG A 336 -26.98 43.05 -25.42
N LYS A 337 -27.13 42.13 -24.47
CA LYS A 337 -27.33 42.46 -23.06
C LYS A 337 -26.70 41.41 -22.16
N SER A 338 -25.91 41.85 -21.19
CA SER A 338 -25.33 40.98 -20.15
C SER A 338 -25.85 41.40 -18.78
N ASN A 339 -26.34 40.43 -18.02
CA ASN A 339 -26.76 40.60 -16.63
C ASN A 339 -25.83 39.78 -15.74
N ILE A 340 -25.40 40.37 -14.63
CA ILE A 340 -24.69 39.71 -13.53
C ILE A 340 -25.51 39.97 -12.28
N SER A 341 -25.80 38.94 -11.50
CA SER A 341 -26.35 39.10 -10.15
C SER A 341 -25.53 38.29 -9.16
N THR A 342 -25.35 38.81 -7.95
CA THR A 342 -24.72 38.10 -6.85
C THR A 342 -25.45 38.46 -5.57
N SER A 343 -25.90 37.46 -4.82
CA SER A 343 -26.55 37.62 -3.53
C SER A 343 -25.83 36.79 -2.49
N VAL A 344 -25.60 37.39 -1.34
CA VAL A 344 -25.04 36.74 -0.16
C VAL A 344 -26.03 36.96 0.98
N VAL A 345 -26.46 35.85 1.58
CA VAL A 345 -27.38 35.85 2.71
C VAL A 345 -26.75 35.05 3.84
N TRP A 346 -26.61 35.68 5.00
CA TRP A 346 -26.15 35.03 6.22
C TRP A 346 -27.25 35.10 7.27
N ILE A 347 -27.69 33.93 7.75
CA ILE A 347 -28.76 33.77 8.72
C ILE A 347 -28.16 33.19 10.01
N ASP A 348 -28.46 33.82 11.14
CA ASP A 348 -28.10 33.35 12.47
C ASP A 348 -29.36 33.35 13.34
N HIS A 349 -29.60 32.28 14.11
CA HIS A 349 -30.75 32.21 15.02
C HIS A 349 -30.89 33.38 16.01
N LYS A 350 -29.80 34.11 16.31
CA LYS A 350 -29.81 35.22 17.27
C LYS A 350 -29.91 36.61 16.63
N ASN A 351 -29.56 36.74 15.35
CA ASN A 351 -29.40 38.04 14.70
C ASN A 351 -30.29 38.12 13.45
N PRO A 352 -30.76 39.31 13.05
CA PRO A 352 -31.46 39.46 11.78
C PRO A 352 -30.55 39.03 10.61
N PRO A 353 -31.14 38.54 9.49
CA PRO A 353 -30.36 38.08 8.35
C PRO A 353 -29.55 39.23 7.73
N LEU A 354 -28.26 38.99 7.54
CA LEU A 354 -27.40 39.90 6.80
C LEU A 354 -27.53 39.59 5.31
N VAL A 355 -28.01 40.56 4.53
CA VAL A 355 -28.23 40.43 3.09
C VAL A 355 -27.38 41.45 2.34
N LEU A 356 -26.58 40.96 1.40
CA LEU A 356 -25.85 41.74 0.41
C LEU A 356 -26.31 41.31 -0.97
N GLN A 357 -26.77 42.25 -1.80
CA GLN A 357 -27.16 41.98 -3.18
C GLN A 357 -26.44 42.95 -4.10
N PHE A 358 -25.87 42.40 -5.17
CA PHE A 358 -25.23 43.13 -6.25
C PHE A 358 -25.88 42.71 -7.56
N GLU A 359 -26.34 43.68 -8.34
CA GLU A 359 -26.85 43.44 -9.69
C GLU A 359 -26.15 44.41 -10.64
N ALA A 360 -25.69 43.89 -11.77
CA ALA A 360 -25.08 44.65 -12.83
C ALA A 360 -25.72 44.27 -14.16
N GLN A 361 -25.99 45.27 -14.98
CA GLN A 361 -26.55 45.11 -16.31
C GLN A 361 -25.75 45.95 -17.29
N LEU A 362 -25.32 45.33 -18.38
CA LEU A 362 -24.65 45.98 -19.49
C LEU A 362 -25.49 45.76 -20.75
N GLU A 363 -25.91 46.84 -21.38
CA GLU A 363 -26.75 46.82 -22.57
C GLU A 363 -26.08 47.62 -23.70
N GLU A 364 -26.05 47.04 -24.90
CA GLU A 364 -25.68 47.75 -26.12
C GLU A 364 -26.90 48.51 -26.62
N VAL A 365 -26.87 49.83 -26.51
CA VAL A 365 -28.04 50.69 -26.79
C VAL A 365 -28.09 51.05 -28.27
N LYS A 366 -26.93 51.29 -28.89
CA LYS A 366 -26.82 51.70 -30.29
C LYS A 366 -25.52 51.22 -30.89
N LYS A 367 -25.58 50.66 -32.10
CA LYS A 367 -24.43 50.26 -32.91
C LYS A 367 -24.63 50.68 -34.36
N GLU A 368 -24.01 51.80 -34.74
CA GLU A 368 -23.93 52.32 -36.10
C GLU A 368 -22.48 52.29 -36.60
N LYS A 369 -22.23 52.49 -37.91
CA LYS A 369 -20.89 52.39 -38.51
C LYS A 369 -19.80 53.25 -37.82
N MET A 370 -20.18 54.36 -37.20
CA MET A 370 -19.29 55.34 -36.56
C MET A 370 -19.69 55.66 -35.11
N PHE A 371 -20.64 54.92 -34.52
CA PHE A 371 -21.13 55.25 -33.18
C PHE A 371 -21.48 53.98 -32.41
N TYR A 372 -20.81 53.80 -31.29
CA TYR A 372 -21.02 52.66 -30.41
C TYR A 372 -21.39 53.14 -29.01
N GLN A 373 -22.59 52.79 -28.53
CA GLN A 373 -23.09 53.21 -27.23
C GLN A 373 -23.43 52.03 -26.33
N LYS A 374 -22.80 52.00 -25.15
CA LYS A 374 -23.10 51.05 -24.07
C LYS A 374 -23.71 51.77 -22.87
N ARG A 375 -24.64 51.09 -22.20
CA ARG A 375 -25.24 51.50 -20.94
C ARG A 375 -24.97 50.44 -19.88
N GLY A 376 -24.25 50.82 -18.83
CA GLY A 376 -24.07 50.04 -17.61
C GLY A 376 -25.02 50.52 -16.52
N THR A 377 -25.66 49.61 -15.80
CA THR A 377 -26.41 49.89 -14.56
C THR A 377 -25.88 48.99 -13.47
N LEU A 378 -25.50 49.57 -12.33
CA LEU A 378 -25.06 48.85 -11.14
C LEU A 378 -26.04 49.13 -10.00
N LEU A 379 -26.42 48.09 -9.25
CA LEU A 379 -27.27 48.16 -8.08
C LEU A 379 -26.60 47.42 -6.93
N LEU A 380 -26.33 48.12 -5.83
CA LEU A 380 -25.84 47.51 -4.60
C LEU A 380 -26.86 47.73 -3.49
N ARG A 381 -27.24 46.65 -2.81
CA ARG A 381 -28.12 46.67 -1.63
C ARG A 381 -27.43 46.03 -0.43
N TYR A 382 -27.37 46.77 0.68
CA TYR A 382 -26.85 46.32 1.97
C TYR A 382 -27.88 46.56 3.08
N LEU A 383 -28.14 45.53 3.91
CA LEU A 383 -28.92 45.63 5.16
C LEU A 383 -30.28 46.35 5.02
N GLY A 384 -30.97 46.12 3.88
CA GLY A 384 -32.30 46.65 3.59
C GLY A 384 -32.41 48.17 3.41
N SER A 385 -31.34 48.95 3.55
CA SER A 385 -31.43 50.40 3.76
C SER A 385 -30.54 51.24 2.83
N LEU A 386 -29.44 50.71 2.29
CA LEU A 386 -28.61 51.43 1.33
C LEU A 386 -28.81 50.86 -0.08
N LEU A 387 -29.39 51.64 -0.99
CA LEU A 387 -29.52 51.33 -2.42
C LEU A 387 -28.66 52.33 -3.21
N VAL A 388 -27.54 51.85 -3.76
CA VAL A 388 -26.70 52.67 -4.64
C VAL A 388 -26.94 52.24 -6.06
N SER A 389 -27.48 53.14 -6.89
CA SER A 389 -27.65 52.93 -8.33
C SER A 389 -26.70 53.83 -9.11
N ILE A 390 -25.83 53.23 -9.92
CA ILE A 390 -24.88 53.96 -10.77
C ILE A 390 -25.20 53.61 -12.22
N ARG A 391 -25.39 54.63 -13.06
CA ARG A 391 -25.46 54.46 -14.52
C ARG A 391 -24.20 55.00 -15.16
N ILE A 392 -23.60 54.21 -16.04
CA ILE A 392 -22.40 54.56 -16.78
C ILE A 392 -22.74 54.49 -18.27
N TYR A 393 -22.39 55.55 -19.00
CA TYR A 393 -22.52 55.61 -20.45
C TYR A 393 -21.13 55.67 -21.06
N SER A 394 -20.87 54.83 -22.06
CA SER A 394 -19.65 54.89 -22.87
C SER A 394 -20.06 55.09 -24.32
N THR A 395 -19.43 56.05 -24.97
CA THR A 395 -19.59 56.33 -26.40
C THR A 395 -18.22 56.31 -27.04
N ASP A 396 -17.98 55.35 -27.92
CA ASP A 396 -16.81 55.37 -28.80
C ASP A 396 -17.23 56.07 -30.10
N GLY A 397 -16.54 57.17 -30.42
CA GLY A 397 -16.75 57.99 -31.62
C GLY A 397 -15.70 57.72 -32.70
#